data_AF-D6M3H5-F1
#
_entry.id   AF-D6M3H5-F1
#
_cell.length_a   1.000
_cell.length_b   1.000
_cell.length_c   1.000
_cell.angle_alpha   90.00
_cell.angle_beta   90.00
_cell.angle_gamma   90.00
#
_symmetry.space_group_name_H-M   'P 1'
#
loop_
_entity.id
_entity.type
_entity.pdbx_description
1 polymer ?
#
loop_
_entity_poly.entity_id
_entity_poly.type
_entity_poly.pdbx_seq_one_letter_code
_entity_poly.pdbx_strand_id
1 'polypeptide(L)'
;MRALRAQVEAVPSLADRVTLSARPAHELSGLPEAHFDTIVVNSVVQYFPGADYLTDVLRSAARLLAPGGALFVGDVRNLRLHRTLAAAVEAGRTPADDKEALRAAVDRAVAWEGELLLDPDYFAALDGFTADIRLKRGTHHNELTRYRYDVVLRPGTAPATVPAQTLPWSALGTPEALGAALAARTAPLRVTGIPNARLAPDLAALGRLDDSSRAGGPGIDPETLHETAARHGHRAALTWAADAEDGSVTRCSPPARRTRSCPRPGRRMPRPRRTPRPRRSPRPDRSTFPAPPTRTPTAPRPSATSPRS
;
A
#
# COMPACT_ATOMS: atom_id res chain seq x y z
N MET A 1 -24.70 -2.55 -5.68
CA MET A 1 -24.97 -3.58 -6.72
C MET A 1 -25.99 -3.16 -7.75
N ARG A 2 -27.24 -2.77 -7.39
CA ARG A 2 -28.27 -2.39 -8.39
C ARG A 2 -27.80 -1.29 -9.36
N ALA A 3 -27.21 -0.21 -8.85
CA ALA A 3 -26.68 0.89 -9.67
C ALA A 3 -25.56 0.45 -10.63
N LEU A 4 -24.58 -0.32 -10.15
CA LEU A 4 -23.48 -0.83 -10.98
C LEU A 4 -23.98 -1.79 -12.07
N ARG A 5 -24.96 -2.64 -11.74
CA ARG A 5 -25.59 -3.53 -12.72
C ARG A 5 -26.27 -2.74 -13.84
N ALA A 6 -27.07 -1.73 -13.48
CA ALA A 6 -27.70 -0.85 -14.46
C ALA A 6 -26.66 -0.12 -15.35
N GLN A 7 -25.53 0.31 -14.78
CA GLN A 7 -24.45 0.92 -15.55
C GLN A 7 -23.80 -0.05 -16.54
N VAL A 8 -23.57 -1.31 -16.15
CA VAL A 8 -23.02 -2.34 -17.04
C VAL A 8 -24.01 -2.70 -18.15
N GLU A 9 -25.29 -2.86 -17.81
CA GLU A 9 -26.36 -3.18 -18.77
C GLU A 9 -26.59 -2.03 -19.77
N ALA A 10 -26.37 -0.78 -19.37
CA ALA A 10 -26.45 0.38 -20.25
C ALA A 10 -25.29 0.48 -21.26
N VAL A 11 -24.24 -0.34 -21.14
CA VAL A 11 -23.10 -0.37 -22.06
C VAL A 11 -23.13 -1.68 -22.88
N PRO A 12 -23.60 -1.66 -24.13
CA PRO A 12 -23.82 -2.87 -24.93
C PRO A 12 -22.58 -3.76 -25.08
N SER A 13 -21.38 -3.18 -25.12
CA SER A 13 -20.12 -3.94 -25.23
C SER A 13 -19.75 -4.72 -23.96
N LEU A 14 -20.38 -4.42 -22.82
CA LEU A 14 -20.10 -5.05 -21.52
C LEU A 14 -21.23 -5.98 -21.07
N ALA A 15 -22.47 -5.73 -21.49
CA ALA A 15 -23.66 -6.44 -21.02
C ALA A 15 -23.52 -7.98 -21.10
N ASP A 16 -23.01 -8.51 -22.21
CA ASP A 16 -22.84 -9.96 -22.41
C ASP A 16 -21.46 -10.49 -21.99
N ARG A 17 -20.57 -9.62 -21.47
CA ARG A 17 -19.17 -9.96 -21.14
C ARG A 17 -18.85 -9.84 -19.66
N VAL A 18 -19.71 -9.19 -18.87
CA VAL A 18 -19.46 -8.86 -17.48
C VAL A 18 -20.52 -9.46 -16.57
N THR A 19 -20.11 -10.45 -15.78
CA THR A 19 -20.95 -11.02 -14.73
C THR A 19 -20.63 -10.37 -13.39
N LEU A 20 -21.63 -9.73 -12.78
CA LEU A 20 -21.51 -9.10 -11.46
C LEU A 20 -22.05 -9.99 -10.35
N SER A 21 -21.27 -10.14 -9.27
CA SER A 21 -21.69 -10.86 -8.07
C SER A 21 -21.30 -10.08 -6.81
N ALA A 22 -22.21 -9.99 -5.84
CA ALA A 22 -21.91 -9.43 -4.53
C ALA A 22 -21.77 -10.56 -3.53
N ARG A 23 -20.53 -10.78 -3.11
CA ARG A 23 -20.15 -11.78 -2.14
C ARG A 23 -18.87 -11.31 -1.42
N PRO A 24 -18.62 -11.74 -0.18
CA PRO A 24 -17.33 -11.52 0.47
C PRO A 24 -16.17 -12.12 -0.34
N ALA A 25 -14.98 -11.53 -0.24
CA ALA A 25 -13.82 -11.97 -1.02
C ALA A 25 -13.37 -13.42 -0.75
N HIS A 26 -13.70 -13.99 0.42
CA HIS A 26 -13.40 -15.38 0.75
C HIS A 26 -14.43 -16.39 0.21
N GLU A 27 -15.59 -15.93 -0.24
CA GLU A 27 -16.67 -16.79 -0.71
C GLU A 27 -16.54 -17.02 -2.22
N LEU A 28 -15.71 -17.99 -2.60
CA LEU A 28 -15.42 -18.29 -4.02
C LEU A 28 -16.20 -19.50 -4.56
N SER A 29 -17.11 -20.05 -3.77
CA SER A 29 -17.94 -21.21 -4.14
C SER A 29 -18.71 -20.97 -5.45
N GLY A 30 -18.75 -22.00 -6.30
CA GLY A 30 -19.43 -21.96 -7.60
C GLY A 30 -18.67 -21.26 -8.72
N LEU A 31 -17.46 -20.74 -8.46
CA LEU A 31 -16.56 -20.30 -9.53
C LEU A 31 -15.77 -21.49 -10.09
N PRO A 32 -15.51 -21.53 -11.40
CA PRO A 32 -14.79 -22.64 -12.02
C PRO A 32 -13.31 -22.64 -11.61
N GLU A 33 -12.80 -23.81 -11.21
CA GLU A 33 -11.38 -24.02 -10.98
C GLU A 33 -10.60 -24.05 -12.30
N ALA A 34 -9.32 -23.68 -12.25
CA ALA A 34 -8.40 -23.71 -13.40
C ALA A 34 -8.91 -23.00 -14.67
N HIS A 35 -9.69 -21.93 -14.52
CA HIS A 35 -10.40 -21.28 -15.62
C HIS A 35 -9.86 -19.90 -15.99
N PHE A 36 -9.52 -19.07 -14.99
CA PHE A 36 -9.17 -17.68 -15.23
C PHE A 36 -7.67 -17.53 -15.52
N ASP A 37 -7.30 -16.75 -16.53
CA ASP A 37 -5.90 -16.41 -16.79
C ASP A 37 -5.41 -15.29 -15.86
N THR A 38 -6.30 -14.41 -15.41
CA THR A 38 -6.00 -13.28 -14.54
C THR A 38 -7.08 -13.10 -13.48
N ILE A 39 -6.65 -12.90 -12.23
CA ILE A 39 -7.53 -12.50 -11.13
C ILE A 39 -7.01 -11.20 -10.52
N VAL A 40 -7.89 -10.23 -10.33
CA VAL A 40 -7.55 -8.88 -9.87
C VAL A 40 -8.14 -8.62 -8.48
N VAL A 41 -7.28 -8.22 -7.55
CA VAL A 41 -7.61 -7.77 -6.19
C VAL A 41 -7.07 -6.34 -6.04
N ASN A 42 -7.78 -5.36 -6.59
CA ASN A 42 -7.29 -3.98 -6.69
C ASN A 42 -7.99 -3.06 -5.70
N SER A 43 -7.21 -2.32 -4.88
CA SER A 43 -7.71 -1.31 -3.92
C SER A 43 -8.80 -1.85 -2.96
N VAL A 44 -8.70 -3.12 -2.57
CA VAL A 44 -9.65 -3.76 -1.64
C VAL A 44 -8.98 -4.40 -0.43
N VAL A 45 -7.70 -4.77 -0.55
CA VAL A 45 -6.98 -5.47 0.53
C VAL A 45 -6.89 -4.66 1.82
N GLN A 46 -6.88 -3.33 1.71
CA GLN A 46 -6.86 -2.41 2.85
C GLN A 46 -8.08 -2.55 3.78
N TYR A 47 -9.19 -3.10 3.27
CA TYR A 47 -10.42 -3.32 4.03
C TYR A 47 -10.47 -4.72 4.65
N PHE A 48 -9.48 -5.57 4.39
CA PHE A 48 -9.46 -6.92 4.93
C PHE A 48 -9.13 -6.91 6.42
N PRO A 49 -9.67 -7.88 7.19
CA PRO A 49 -9.41 -7.93 8.63
C PRO A 49 -7.92 -8.06 8.98
N GLY A 50 -7.12 -8.72 8.15
CA GLY A 50 -5.70 -8.94 8.43
C GLY A 50 -5.00 -9.80 7.37
N ALA A 51 -3.70 -10.02 7.59
CA ALA A 51 -2.84 -10.76 6.67
C ALA A 51 -3.22 -12.24 6.52
N ASP A 52 -3.74 -12.89 7.58
CA ASP A 52 -4.19 -14.30 7.49
C ASP A 52 -5.40 -14.42 6.56
N TYR A 53 -6.38 -13.54 6.72
CA TYR A 53 -7.54 -13.48 5.82
C TYR A 53 -7.12 -13.21 4.37
N LEU A 54 -6.17 -12.29 4.15
CA LEU A 54 -5.63 -12.06 2.81
C LEU A 54 -4.96 -13.32 2.25
N THR A 55 -4.15 -14.01 3.06
CA THR A 55 -3.47 -15.26 2.67
C THR A 55 -4.48 -16.31 2.21
N ASP A 56 -5.56 -16.49 2.95
CA ASP A 56 -6.61 -17.47 2.63
C ASP A 56 -7.35 -17.11 1.34
N VAL A 57 -7.65 -15.82 1.13
CA VAL A 57 -8.25 -15.32 -0.11
C VAL A 57 -7.32 -15.55 -1.30
N LEU A 58 -6.02 -15.21 -1.19
CA LEU A 58 -5.06 -15.37 -2.27
C LEU A 58 -4.86 -16.85 -2.64
N ARG A 59 -4.73 -17.72 -1.65
CA ARG A 59 -4.61 -19.18 -1.86
C ARG A 59 -5.87 -19.76 -2.49
N SER A 60 -7.04 -19.28 -2.09
CA SER A 60 -8.31 -19.74 -2.66
C SER A 60 -8.52 -19.26 -4.09
N ALA A 61 -8.20 -18.00 -4.36
CA ALA A 61 -8.26 -17.44 -5.71
C ALA A 61 -7.25 -18.14 -6.65
N ALA A 62 -6.09 -18.54 -6.16
CA ALA A 62 -5.09 -19.24 -6.96
C ALA A 62 -5.57 -20.58 -7.54
N ARG A 63 -6.51 -21.28 -6.88
CA ARG A 63 -7.11 -22.51 -7.42
C ARG A 63 -7.98 -22.26 -8.65
N LEU A 64 -8.50 -21.03 -8.79
CA LEU A 64 -9.32 -20.64 -9.93
C LEU A 64 -8.48 -20.28 -11.17
N LEU A 65 -7.16 -20.13 -11.01
CA LEU A 65 -6.27 -19.77 -12.11
C LEU A 65 -6.00 -20.96 -13.04
N ALA A 66 -6.20 -20.75 -14.33
CA ALA A 66 -5.69 -21.63 -15.38
C ALA A 66 -4.15 -21.71 -15.33
N PRO A 67 -3.53 -22.79 -15.86
CA PRO A 67 -2.08 -22.92 -15.91
C PRO A 67 -1.39 -21.71 -16.55
N GLY A 68 -0.44 -21.11 -15.83
CA GLY A 68 0.27 -19.91 -16.27
C GLY A 68 -0.44 -18.58 -15.98
N GLY A 69 -1.63 -18.62 -15.38
CA GLY A 69 -2.36 -17.44 -14.92
C GLY A 69 -1.68 -16.72 -13.75
N ALA A 70 -2.20 -15.53 -13.42
CA ALA A 70 -1.63 -14.68 -12.37
C ALA A 70 -2.69 -13.93 -11.56
N LEU A 71 -2.34 -13.67 -10.30
CA LEU A 71 -3.07 -12.80 -9.39
C LEU A 71 -2.40 -11.41 -9.38
N PHE A 72 -3.17 -10.36 -9.65
CA PHE A 72 -2.73 -8.98 -9.48
C PHE A 72 -3.34 -8.41 -8.21
N VAL A 73 -2.50 -8.03 -7.25
CA VAL A 73 -2.89 -7.34 -6.03
C VAL A 73 -2.44 -5.89 -6.17
N GLY A 74 -3.39 -5.01 -6.42
CA GLY A 74 -3.11 -3.62 -6.73
C GLY A 74 -3.32 -2.69 -5.54
N ASP A 75 -2.55 -1.61 -5.53
CA ASP A 75 -2.75 -0.46 -4.64
C ASP A 75 -2.54 -0.78 -3.15
N VAL A 76 -1.54 -1.63 -2.87
CA VAL A 76 -1.21 -2.05 -1.50
C VAL A 76 -0.49 -0.92 -0.77
N ARG A 77 -0.98 -0.56 0.42
CA ARG A 77 -0.33 0.43 1.30
C ARG A 77 0.92 -0.16 1.96
N ASN A 78 2.06 0.49 1.79
CA ASN A 78 3.36 0.03 2.29
C ASN A 78 3.50 0.28 3.79
N LEU A 79 3.51 -0.80 4.58
CA LEU A 79 3.63 -0.75 6.04
C LEU A 79 4.89 -0.02 6.50
N ARG A 80 6.02 -0.19 5.81
CA ARG A 80 7.31 0.41 6.20
C ARG A 80 7.29 1.92 6.20
N LEU A 81 6.48 2.50 5.31
CA LEU A 81 6.41 3.94 5.08
C LEU A 81 5.27 4.62 5.83
N HIS A 82 4.53 3.87 6.65
CA HIS A 82 3.37 4.39 7.37
C HIS A 82 3.75 5.53 8.33
N ARG A 83 4.81 5.35 9.12
CA ARG A 83 5.28 6.38 10.05
C ARG A 83 5.80 7.62 9.29
N THR A 84 6.45 7.42 8.14
CA THR A 84 6.89 8.51 7.25
C THR A 84 5.71 9.33 6.72
N LEU A 85 4.65 8.66 6.24
CA LEU A 85 3.43 9.33 5.80
C LEU A 85 2.77 10.11 6.94
N ALA A 86 2.62 9.49 8.12
CA ALA A 86 2.05 10.13 9.28
C ALA A 86 2.84 11.38 9.70
N ALA A 87 4.18 11.30 9.70
CA ALA A 87 5.05 12.44 9.98
C ALA A 87 4.89 13.57 8.95
N ALA A 88 4.81 13.25 7.66
CA ALA A 88 4.62 14.26 6.61
C ALA A 88 3.26 14.97 6.73
N VAL A 89 2.19 14.23 7.01
CA VAL A 89 0.84 14.80 7.18
C VAL A 89 0.75 15.67 8.43
N GLU A 90 1.21 15.18 9.58
CA GLU A 90 1.10 15.91 10.85
C GLU A 90 2.07 17.10 10.91
N ALA A 91 3.24 17.03 10.26
CA ALA A 91 4.15 18.18 10.18
C ALA A 91 3.55 19.38 9.43
N GLY A 92 2.54 19.16 8.57
CA GLY A 92 1.78 20.24 7.94
C GLY A 92 0.68 20.83 8.84
N ARG A 93 0.38 20.20 9.97
CA ARG A 93 -0.70 20.56 10.91
C ARG A 93 -0.21 21.04 12.26
N THR A 94 1.02 20.68 12.64
CA THR A 94 1.65 21.08 13.90
C THR A 94 2.62 22.25 13.66
N PRO A 95 2.67 23.24 14.56
CA PRO A 95 3.72 24.27 14.56
C PRO A 95 5.13 23.65 14.52
N ALA A 96 6.05 24.29 13.78
CA ALA A 96 7.36 23.71 13.48
C ALA A 96 8.29 23.58 14.72
N ASP A 97 8.00 24.31 15.79
CA ASP A 97 8.74 24.37 17.05
C ASP A 97 8.23 23.37 18.10
N ASP A 98 7.06 22.77 17.92
CA ASP A 98 6.48 21.82 18.88
C ASP A 98 6.70 20.35 18.46
N LYS A 99 7.96 19.91 18.63
CA LYS A 99 8.40 18.56 18.29
C LYS A 99 7.69 17.47 19.10
N GLU A 100 7.37 17.73 20.35
CA GLU A 100 6.73 16.77 21.24
C GLU A 100 5.26 16.57 20.86
N ALA A 101 4.53 17.64 20.55
CA ALA A 101 3.18 17.54 20.01
C ALA A 101 3.16 16.81 18.67
N LEU A 102 4.11 17.09 17.77
CA LEU A 102 4.22 16.39 16.50
C LEU A 102 4.46 14.89 16.71
N ARG A 103 5.38 14.51 17.60
CA ARG A 103 5.65 13.10 17.92
C ARG A 103 4.39 12.40 18.44
N ALA A 104 3.70 13.03 19.38
CA ALA A 104 2.46 12.50 19.94
C ALA A 104 1.36 12.38 18.86
N ALA A 105 1.26 13.33 17.93
CA ALA A 105 0.32 13.27 16.82
C ALA A 105 0.62 12.11 15.86
N VAL A 106 1.89 11.93 15.48
CA VAL A 106 2.34 10.82 14.64
C VAL A 106 2.08 9.46 15.31
N ASP A 107 2.43 9.31 16.59
CA ASP A 107 2.21 8.06 17.32
C ASP A 107 0.72 7.72 17.43
N ARG A 108 -0.15 8.71 17.65
CA ARG A 108 -1.61 8.53 17.62
C ARG A 108 -2.09 8.12 16.23
N ALA A 109 -1.66 8.80 15.17
CA ALA A 109 -2.04 8.49 13.80
C ALA A 109 -1.66 7.06 13.43
N VAL A 110 -0.43 6.64 13.77
CA VAL A 110 0.04 5.28 13.53
C VAL A 110 -0.76 4.25 14.33
N ALA A 111 -1.10 4.54 15.57
CA ALA A 111 -1.85 3.63 16.43
C ALA A 111 -3.31 3.44 16.00
N TRP A 112 -3.91 4.49 15.41
CA TRP A 112 -5.33 4.53 15.04
C TRP A 112 -5.61 4.11 13.59
N GLU A 113 -4.57 3.75 12.84
CA GLU A 113 -4.71 3.23 11.49
C GLU A 113 -5.61 1.97 11.49
N GLY A 114 -6.69 2.06 10.72
CA GLY A 114 -7.75 1.06 10.69
C GLY A 114 -7.71 0.18 9.44
N GLU A 115 -6.91 0.55 8.44
CA GLU A 115 -6.73 -0.21 7.22
C GLU A 115 -5.56 -1.20 7.33
N LEU A 116 -5.58 -2.21 6.48
CA LEU A 116 -4.50 -3.18 6.36
C LEU A 116 -3.34 -2.59 5.54
N LEU A 117 -2.18 -2.46 6.18
CA LEU A 117 -0.91 -2.14 5.54
C LEU A 117 -0.04 -3.40 5.50
N LEU A 118 0.68 -3.59 4.39
CA LEU A 118 1.52 -4.77 4.20
C LEU A 118 2.95 -4.34 3.90
N ASP A 119 3.86 -5.06 4.52
CA ASP A 119 5.26 -5.00 4.15
C ASP A 119 5.45 -5.70 2.78
N PRO A 120 6.20 -5.14 1.82
CA PRO A 120 6.56 -5.84 0.59
C PRO A 120 7.03 -7.29 0.79
N ASP A 121 7.77 -7.56 1.88
CA ASP A 121 8.32 -8.88 2.16
C ASP A 121 7.26 -9.90 2.60
N TYR A 122 6.06 -9.47 2.99
CA TYR A 122 4.92 -10.38 3.17
C TYR A 122 4.64 -11.19 1.90
N PHE A 123 4.63 -10.52 0.73
CA PHE A 123 4.41 -11.20 -0.55
C PHE A 123 5.63 -11.97 -1.01
N ALA A 124 6.84 -11.47 -0.75
CA ALA A 124 8.07 -12.16 -1.09
C ALA A 124 8.24 -13.49 -0.32
N ALA A 125 7.72 -13.54 0.91
CA ALA A 125 7.73 -14.72 1.77
C ALA A 125 6.47 -15.60 1.65
N LEU A 126 5.55 -15.28 0.73
CA LEU A 126 4.29 -16.02 0.60
C LEU A 126 4.53 -17.36 -0.13
N ASP A 127 4.51 -18.45 0.63
CA ASP A 127 4.73 -19.80 0.11
C ASP A 127 3.76 -20.18 -1.02
N GLY A 128 4.28 -20.89 -2.02
CA GLY A 128 3.51 -21.35 -3.19
C GLY A 128 3.34 -20.28 -4.27
N PHE A 129 3.91 -19.09 -4.09
CA PHE A 129 3.86 -18.02 -5.09
C PHE A 129 5.24 -17.46 -5.40
N THR A 130 5.41 -17.04 -6.66
CA THR A 130 6.45 -16.11 -7.06
C THR A 130 5.86 -14.70 -7.10
N ALA A 131 6.40 -13.78 -6.29
CA ALA A 131 5.94 -12.40 -6.24
C ALA A 131 6.75 -11.45 -7.15
N ASP A 132 6.04 -10.60 -7.87
CA ASP A 132 6.57 -9.46 -8.63
C ASP A 132 6.06 -8.16 -8.02
N ILE A 133 6.86 -7.58 -7.14
CA ILE A 133 6.51 -6.39 -6.37
C ILE A 133 7.05 -5.17 -7.10
N ARG A 134 6.18 -4.22 -7.45
CA ARG A 134 6.53 -3.06 -8.27
C ARG A 134 6.11 -1.75 -7.63
N LEU A 135 6.99 -0.76 -7.68
CA LEU A 135 6.62 0.61 -7.38
C LEU A 135 5.57 1.10 -8.38
N LYS A 136 4.68 1.97 -7.92
CA LYS A 136 3.78 2.72 -8.80
C LYS A 136 4.59 3.63 -9.71
N ARG A 137 4.22 3.66 -10.99
CA ARG A 137 4.74 4.66 -11.94
C ARG A 137 3.94 5.94 -11.83
N GLY A 138 4.57 7.07 -12.17
CA GLY A 138 3.92 8.37 -12.21
C GLY A 138 4.85 9.52 -11.87
N THR A 139 4.65 10.65 -12.55
CA THR A 139 5.38 11.91 -12.36
C THR A 139 4.71 12.84 -11.34
N HIS A 140 3.45 12.59 -11.01
CA HIS A 140 2.72 13.34 -10.00
C HIS A 140 2.89 12.66 -8.64
N HIS A 141 3.63 13.31 -7.74
CA HIS A 141 3.99 12.75 -6.44
C HIS A 141 2.90 12.98 -5.41
N ASN A 142 2.00 12.00 -5.28
CA ASN A 142 0.95 11.95 -4.26
C ASN A 142 1.07 10.67 -3.41
N GLU A 143 0.13 10.47 -2.48
CA GLU A 143 0.10 9.29 -1.62
C GLU A 143 0.19 7.97 -2.41
N LEU A 144 -0.60 7.85 -3.49
CA LEU A 144 -0.66 6.64 -4.33
C LEU A 144 0.70 6.30 -4.94
N THR A 145 1.39 7.29 -5.49
CA THR A 145 2.69 7.07 -6.16
C THR A 145 3.87 6.90 -5.21
N ARG A 146 3.77 7.42 -3.98
CA ARG A 146 4.84 7.43 -2.97
C ARG A 146 4.77 6.24 -2.02
N TYR A 147 3.57 5.85 -1.59
CA TYR A 147 3.36 4.96 -0.45
C TYR A 147 2.67 3.65 -0.80
N ARG A 148 2.32 3.45 -2.08
CA ARG A 148 1.63 2.25 -2.53
C ARG A 148 2.42 1.50 -3.59
N TYR A 149 2.10 0.22 -3.73
CA TYR A 149 2.76 -0.67 -4.67
C TYR A 149 1.80 -1.73 -5.20
N ASP A 150 2.20 -2.34 -6.30
CA ASP A 150 1.45 -3.42 -6.94
C ASP A 150 2.22 -4.73 -6.87
N VAL A 151 1.50 -5.84 -6.82
CA VAL A 151 2.08 -7.19 -6.76
C VAL A 151 1.44 -8.06 -7.83
N VAL A 152 2.26 -8.77 -8.60
CA VAL A 152 1.79 -9.91 -9.40
C VAL A 152 2.27 -11.20 -8.75
N LEU A 153 1.34 -12.03 -8.30
CA LEU A 153 1.59 -13.35 -7.74
C LEU A 153 1.34 -14.42 -8.80
N ARG A 154 2.31 -15.31 -8.98
CA ARG A 154 2.20 -16.45 -9.89
C ARG A 154 2.30 -17.74 -9.07
N PRO A 155 1.30 -18.64 -9.13
CA PRO A 155 1.38 -19.91 -8.44
C PRO A 155 2.57 -20.75 -8.90
N GLY A 156 3.16 -21.50 -7.97
CA GLY A 156 4.27 -22.41 -8.22
C GLY A 156 5.66 -21.80 -8.00
N THR A 157 6.67 -22.64 -8.20
CA THR A 157 8.07 -22.29 -7.95
C THR A 157 8.62 -21.37 -9.02
N ALA A 158 9.34 -20.33 -8.60
CA ALA A 158 10.01 -19.42 -9.51
C ALA A 158 10.98 -20.21 -10.41
N PRO A 159 10.98 -19.98 -11.73
CA PRO A 159 12.06 -20.50 -12.57
C PRO A 159 13.40 -19.93 -12.11
N ALA A 160 14.48 -20.69 -12.34
CA ALA A 160 15.84 -20.28 -11.99
C ALA A 160 16.11 -18.83 -12.43
N THR A 161 16.54 -18.01 -11.48
CA THR A 161 16.87 -16.61 -11.72
C THR A 161 18.12 -16.55 -12.59
N VAL A 162 18.12 -15.71 -13.63
CA VAL A 162 19.36 -15.41 -14.37
C VAL A 162 20.29 -14.66 -13.42
N PRO A 163 21.52 -15.15 -13.17
CA PRO A 163 22.47 -14.45 -12.31
C PRO A 163 22.64 -13.01 -12.80
N ALA A 164 22.27 -12.05 -11.95
CA ALA A 164 22.43 -10.63 -12.21
C ALA A 164 23.58 -10.12 -11.37
N GLN A 165 24.49 -9.35 -11.98
CA GLN A 165 25.47 -8.62 -11.19
C GLN A 165 24.71 -7.63 -10.31
N THR A 166 25.06 -7.57 -9.03
CA THR A 166 24.48 -6.63 -8.08
C THR A 166 25.50 -5.55 -7.76
N LEU A 167 25.11 -4.29 -7.94
CA LEU A 167 25.90 -3.11 -7.57
C LEU A 167 25.11 -2.26 -6.57
N PRO A 168 25.75 -1.70 -5.53
CA PRO A 168 25.10 -0.70 -4.70
C PRO A 168 25.02 0.63 -5.46
N TRP A 169 23.97 1.42 -5.21
CA TRP A 169 23.83 2.75 -5.78
C TRP A 169 25.02 3.65 -5.47
N SER A 170 25.64 3.51 -4.29
CA SER A 170 26.83 4.27 -3.88
C SER A 170 28.02 4.12 -4.82
N ALA A 171 28.09 3.04 -5.62
CA ALA A 171 29.14 2.85 -6.62
C ALA A 171 28.84 3.57 -7.96
N LEU A 172 27.59 3.96 -8.20
CA LEU A 172 27.16 4.66 -9.42
C LEU A 172 26.90 6.15 -9.16
N GLY A 173 26.12 6.46 -8.11
CA GLY A 173 25.84 7.80 -7.61
C GLY A 173 24.99 8.69 -8.53
N THR A 174 24.94 8.41 -9.84
CA THR A 174 24.30 9.27 -10.84
C THR A 174 23.57 8.45 -11.93
N PRO A 175 22.51 8.99 -12.56
CA PRO A 175 21.87 8.38 -13.72
C PRO A 175 22.84 8.18 -14.90
N GLU A 176 23.81 9.07 -15.08
CA GLU A 176 24.82 9.00 -16.15
C GLU A 176 25.74 7.78 -15.95
N ALA A 177 26.23 7.56 -14.73
CA ALA A 177 27.03 6.37 -14.39
C ALA A 177 26.21 5.07 -14.53
N LEU A 178 24.91 5.10 -14.17
CA LEU A 178 24.00 3.99 -14.43
C LEU A 178 23.88 3.73 -15.94
N GLY A 179 23.72 4.77 -16.75
CA GLY A 179 23.65 4.66 -18.20
C GLY A 179 24.92 4.04 -18.80
N ALA A 180 26.10 4.50 -18.37
CA ALA A 180 27.39 3.93 -18.78
C ALA A 180 27.51 2.44 -18.39
N ALA A 181 27.09 2.08 -17.17
CA ALA A 181 27.08 0.68 -16.72
C ALA A 181 26.12 -0.21 -17.53
N LEU A 182 25.02 0.34 -18.01
CA LEU A 182 24.06 -0.36 -18.87
C LEU A 182 24.54 -0.48 -20.32
N ALA A 183 25.22 0.54 -20.84
CA ALA A 183 25.79 0.53 -22.19
C ALA A 183 26.95 -0.49 -22.32
N ALA A 184 27.77 -0.60 -21.27
CA ALA A 184 28.92 -1.50 -21.25
C ALA A 184 28.56 -2.98 -21.10
N ARG A 185 27.27 -3.34 -20.93
CA ARG A 185 26.87 -4.69 -20.51
C ARG A 185 25.63 -5.19 -21.24
N THR A 186 25.67 -6.46 -21.64
CA THR A 186 24.50 -7.21 -22.12
C THR A 186 23.83 -8.04 -21.02
N ALA A 187 24.55 -8.34 -19.94
CA ALA A 187 24.05 -9.12 -18.81
C ALA A 187 23.11 -8.29 -17.91
N PRO A 188 22.10 -8.92 -17.27
CA PRO A 188 21.21 -8.25 -16.32
C PRO A 188 21.97 -7.56 -15.18
N LEU A 189 21.66 -6.29 -14.94
CA LEU A 189 22.19 -5.50 -13.82
C LEU A 189 21.09 -5.28 -12.77
N ARG A 190 21.44 -5.55 -11.51
CA ARG A 190 20.68 -5.17 -10.31
C ARG A 190 21.41 -4.05 -9.59
N VAL A 191 20.68 -2.99 -9.24
CA VAL A 191 21.19 -1.87 -8.46
C VAL A 191 20.37 -1.68 -7.20
N THR A 192 21.00 -1.74 -6.02
CA THR A 192 20.32 -1.69 -4.72
C THR A 192 20.58 -0.38 -3.98
N GLY A 193 19.69 -0.04 -3.04
CA GLY A 193 19.89 1.12 -2.16
C GLY A 193 19.80 2.47 -2.87
N ILE A 194 18.98 2.58 -3.93
CA ILE A 194 18.78 3.84 -4.66
C ILE A 194 17.87 4.74 -3.80
N PRO A 195 18.31 5.93 -3.36
CA PRO A 195 17.45 6.82 -2.57
C PRO A 195 16.29 7.33 -3.44
N ASN A 196 15.07 7.29 -2.90
CA ASN A 196 13.85 7.62 -3.63
C ASN A 196 13.52 9.11 -3.48
N ALA A 197 13.68 9.90 -4.54
CA ALA A 197 13.41 11.34 -4.51
C ALA A 197 11.97 11.67 -4.07
N ARG A 198 11.02 10.77 -4.35
CA ARG A 198 9.61 10.98 -4.02
C ARG A 198 9.34 11.07 -2.52
N LEU A 199 10.24 10.52 -1.71
CA LEU A 199 10.12 10.45 -0.24
C LEU A 199 11.05 11.42 0.48
N ALA A 200 11.99 12.08 -0.21
CA ALA A 200 12.96 12.97 0.41
C ALA A 200 12.36 14.04 1.36
N PRO A 201 11.33 14.82 0.98
CA PRO A 201 10.76 15.81 1.90
C PRO A 201 10.07 15.15 3.11
N ASP A 202 9.43 14.00 2.89
CA ASP A 202 8.64 13.30 3.90
C ASP A 202 9.56 12.60 4.93
N LEU A 203 10.69 12.06 4.47
CA LEU A 203 11.76 11.52 5.32
C LEU A 203 12.48 12.61 6.11
N ALA A 204 12.66 13.80 5.54
CA ALA A 204 13.21 14.95 6.28
C ALA A 204 12.26 15.37 7.41
N ALA A 205 10.94 15.35 7.16
CA ALA A 205 9.95 15.62 8.19
C ALA A 205 10.00 14.59 9.34
N LEU A 206 10.14 13.30 9.01
CA LEU A 206 10.36 12.25 10.00
C LEU A 206 11.69 12.41 10.75
N GLY A 207 12.77 12.76 10.05
CA GLY A 207 14.10 12.95 10.65
C GLY A 207 14.12 14.02 11.75
N ARG A 208 13.34 15.10 11.57
CA ARG A 208 13.14 16.13 12.61
C ARG A 208 12.57 15.56 13.91
N LEU A 209 11.80 14.47 13.87
CA LEU A 209 11.24 13.82 15.06
C LEU A 209 12.26 12.98 15.82
N ASP A 210 13.17 12.34 15.12
CA ASP A 210 14.08 11.36 15.71
C ASP A 210 15.45 11.97 16.08
N ASP A 211 15.62 13.30 15.93
CA ASP A 211 16.94 13.98 15.97
C ASP A 211 17.97 13.31 15.04
N SER A 212 17.46 12.62 14.02
CA SER A 212 18.28 11.88 13.09
C SER A 212 18.45 12.72 11.84
N SER A 213 19.70 13.00 11.48
CA SER A 213 20.06 13.59 10.20
C SER A 213 19.92 12.60 9.04
N ARG A 214 18.90 11.72 9.07
CA ARG A 214 18.55 10.76 8.00
C ARG A 214 18.05 11.45 6.71
N ALA A 215 18.55 12.65 6.42
CA ALA A 215 18.56 13.18 5.08
C ALA A 215 19.52 12.31 4.27
N GLY A 216 18.99 11.27 3.62
CA GLY A 216 19.70 10.60 2.53
C GLY A 216 20.16 11.65 1.51
N GLY A 217 21.26 11.37 0.80
CA GLY A 217 21.71 12.21 -0.31
C GLY A 217 20.60 12.46 -1.35
N PRO A 218 20.82 13.37 -2.32
CA PRO A 218 19.80 13.72 -3.31
C PRO A 218 19.24 12.45 -3.94
N GLY A 219 17.95 12.19 -3.70
CA GLY A 219 17.28 11.02 -4.23
C GLY A 219 17.09 11.14 -5.73
N ILE A 220 16.76 10.01 -6.36
CA ILE A 220 16.41 9.95 -7.78
C ILE A 220 14.95 9.59 -7.93
N ASP A 221 14.31 10.24 -8.91
CA ASP A 221 12.96 9.87 -9.30
C ASP A 221 12.98 8.47 -9.94
N PRO A 222 12.13 7.53 -9.47
CA PRO A 222 11.95 6.24 -10.12
C PRO A 222 11.69 6.33 -11.64
N GLU A 223 11.02 7.37 -12.16
CA GLU A 223 10.84 7.55 -13.61
C GLU A 223 12.17 7.82 -14.33
N THR A 224 13.10 8.57 -13.74
CA THR A 224 14.44 8.78 -14.30
C THR A 224 15.20 7.45 -14.46
N LEU A 225 15.01 6.50 -13.54
CA LEU A 225 15.61 5.16 -13.66
C LEU A 225 15.00 4.35 -14.82
N HIS A 226 13.70 4.48 -15.03
CA HIS A 226 13.01 3.88 -16.18
C HIS A 226 13.49 4.48 -17.51
N GLU A 227 13.56 5.80 -17.58
CA GLU A 227 14.04 6.53 -18.76
C GLU A 227 15.50 6.20 -19.08
N THR A 228 16.38 6.21 -18.08
CA THR A 228 17.79 5.86 -18.23
C THR A 228 17.93 4.46 -18.82
N ALA A 229 17.21 3.48 -18.27
CA ALA A 229 17.24 2.12 -18.82
C ALA A 229 16.76 2.08 -20.27
N ALA A 230 15.63 2.74 -20.57
CA ALA A 230 15.03 2.74 -21.89
C ALA A 230 15.94 3.36 -22.96
N ARG A 231 16.65 4.46 -22.64
CA ARG A 231 17.62 5.11 -23.53
C ARG A 231 18.76 4.18 -23.95
N HIS A 232 19.10 3.20 -23.11
CA HIS A 232 20.14 2.20 -23.38
C HIS A 232 19.57 0.86 -23.86
N GLY A 233 18.31 0.81 -24.32
CA GLY A 233 17.68 -0.41 -24.84
C GLY A 233 17.31 -1.44 -23.78
N HIS A 234 17.38 -1.07 -22.50
CA HIS A 234 17.03 -1.94 -21.38
C HIS A 234 15.64 -1.59 -20.83
N ARG A 235 14.97 -2.58 -20.23
CA ARG A 235 13.81 -2.32 -19.38
C ARG A 235 14.26 -2.20 -17.92
N ALA A 236 13.54 -1.44 -17.12
CA ALA A 236 13.72 -1.41 -15.67
C ALA A 236 12.47 -1.92 -14.96
N ALA A 237 12.68 -2.82 -14.00
CA ALA A 237 11.70 -3.17 -12.99
C ALA A 237 12.18 -2.59 -11.65
N LEU A 238 11.36 -1.76 -11.02
CA LEU A 238 11.68 -1.12 -9.74
C LEU A 238 10.87 -1.77 -8.63
N THR A 239 11.56 -2.17 -7.58
CA THR A 239 10.97 -2.72 -6.36
C THR A 239 11.57 -2.01 -5.14
N TRP A 240 10.92 -2.12 -3.99
CA TRP A 240 11.48 -1.58 -2.75
C TRP A 240 12.79 -2.30 -2.40
N ALA A 241 13.73 -1.65 -1.73
CA ALA A 241 14.89 -2.35 -1.17
C ALA A 241 14.44 -3.35 -0.09
N ALA A 242 15.11 -4.48 0.02
CA ALA A 242 14.86 -5.42 1.12
C ALA A 242 15.29 -4.78 2.44
N ASP A 243 14.53 -5.01 3.51
CA ASP A 243 14.84 -4.57 4.89
C ASP A 243 15.02 -3.05 5.12
N ALA A 244 14.77 -2.22 4.10
CA ALA A 244 14.88 -0.78 4.19
C ALA A 244 13.55 -0.14 4.59
N GLU A 245 13.59 0.73 5.61
CA GLU A 245 12.44 1.52 6.11
C GLU A 245 12.38 2.93 5.49
N ASP A 246 13.44 3.35 4.79
CA ASP A 246 13.56 4.67 4.15
C ASP A 246 12.91 4.74 2.76
N GLY A 247 12.32 3.63 2.29
CA GLY A 247 11.71 3.57 0.96
C GLY A 247 12.70 3.65 -0.20
N SER A 248 13.98 3.35 0.07
CA SER A 248 14.98 3.13 -0.97
C SER A 248 14.54 2.03 -1.95
N VAL A 249 15.04 2.14 -3.17
CA VAL A 249 14.58 1.36 -4.32
C VAL A 249 15.69 0.44 -4.80
N THR A 250 15.28 -0.72 -5.30
CA THR A 250 16.12 -1.62 -6.07
C THR A 250 15.65 -1.64 -7.52
N ARG A 251 16.56 -1.32 -8.44
CA ARG A 251 16.36 -1.46 -9.88
C ARG A 251 16.85 -2.83 -10.33
N CYS A 252 16.08 -3.51 -11.16
CA CYS A 252 16.48 -4.75 -11.80
C CYS A 252 16.18 -4.72 -13.29
N SER A 253 16.94 -5.52 -14.04
CA SER A 253 16.69 -5.74 -15.47
C SER A 253 15.73 -6.93 -15.60
N PRO A 254 14.49 -6.75 -16.07
CA PRO A 254 13.59 -7.87 -16.27
C PRO A 254 14.08 -8.71 -17.47
N PRO A 255 13.90 -10.04 -17.46
CA PRO A 255 14.31 -10.89 -18.58
C PRO A 255 13.55 -10.55 -19.87
N ALA A 256 14.20 -10.73 -21.01
CA ALA A 256 13.74 -10.31 -22.34
C ALA A 256 12.40 -10.93 -22.80
N ARG A 257 11.98 -12.04 -22.20
CA ARG A 257 10.68 -12.69 -22.48
C ARG A 257 9.92 -12.87 -21.16
N ARG A 258 8.80 -12.15 -21.06
CA ARG A 258 7.87 -12.03 -19.91
C ARG A 258 8.30 -11.03 -18.84
N THR A 259 7.32 -10.25 -18.40
CA THR A 259 7.26 -9.42 -17.19
C THR A 259 7.55 -10.27 -15.96
N ARG A 260 8.83 -10.63 -15.75
CA ARG A 260 9.27 -11.36 -14.57
C ARG A 260 9.88 -10.39 -13.55
N SER A 261 9.71 -10.79 -12.31
CA SER A 261 10.03 -10.03 -11.11
C SER A 261 11.53 -9.86 -10.91
N CYS A 262 11.87 -8.88 -10.07
CA CYS A 262 13.16 -8.90 -9.40
C CYS A 262 13.09 -9.81 -8.17
N PRO A 263 13.80 -10.95 -8.15
CA PRO A 263 13.80 -11.84 -6.99
C PRO A 263 14.50 -11.16 -5.82
N ARG A 264 13.97 -11.30 -4.61
CA ARG A 264 14.60 -10.80 -3.37
C ARG A 264 15.27 -11.97 -2.62
N PRO A 265 16.43 -11.77 -1.98
CA PRO A 265 16.96 -12.77 -1.06
C PRO A 265 15.99 -12.91 0.13
N GLY A 266 15.49 -14.11 0.38
CA GLY A 266 14.46 -14.36 1.39
C GLY A 266 15.02 -14.53 2.80
N ARG A 267 14.35 -13.95 3.81
CA ARG A 267 14.35 -14.47 5.20
C ARG A 267 13.10 -14.04 5.99
N ARG A 268 12.93 -14.69 7.16
CA ARG A 268 11.73 -14.82 8.01
C ARG A 268 10.80 -13.59 8.10
N MET A 269 9.50 -13.86 7.92
CA MET A 269 8.36 -12.96 8.16
C MET A 269 8.52 -12.05 9.38
N PRO A 270 8.52 -10.72 9.20
CA PRO A 270 8.09 -9.80 10.23
C PRO A 270 6.60 -10.02 10.48
N ARG A 271 6.20 -10.22 11.75
CA ARG A 271 4.78 -10.41 12.10
C ARG A 271 3.98 -9.16 11.69
N PRO A 272 2.84 -9.30 11.00
CA PRO A 272 1.94 -8.18 10.75
C PRO A 272 1.47 -7.61 12.10
N ARG A 273 1.69 -6.31 12.31
CA ARG A 273 1.16 -5.62 13.50
C ARG A 273 -0.32 -5.36 13.27
N ARG A 274 -1.17 -6.05 14.02
CA ARG A 274 -2.47 -5.50 14.43
C ARG A 274 -2.24 -4.74 15.73
N THR A 275 -2.52 -3.44 15.75
CA THR A 275 -2.82 -2.78 17.02
C THR A 275 -4.14 -3.37 17.54
N PRO A 276 -4.25 -3.70 18.84
CA PRO A 276 -5.55 -4.04 19.40
C PRO A 276 -6.45 -2.83 19.22
N ARG A 277 -7.65 -3.02 18.65
CA ARG A 277 -8.72 -2.03 18.80
C ARG A 277 -8.84 -1.73 20.30
N PRO A 278 -8.88 -0.45 20.73
CA PRO A 278 -9.27 -0.16 22.11
C PRO A 278 -10.61 -0.86 22.35
N ARG A 279 -10.67 -1.66 23.42
CA ARG A 279 -11.92 -2.30 23.85
C ARG A 279 -12.98 -1.20 23.89
N ARG A 280 -14.08 -1.37 23.15
CA ARG A 280 -15.27 -0.56 23.40
C ARG A 280 -15.56 -0.71 24.89
N SER A 281 -15.53 0.41 25.62
CA SER A 281 -15.99 0.45 27.00
C SER A 281 -17.35 -0.26 27.08
N PRO A 282 -17.61 -1.08 28.10
CA PRO A 282 -18.94 -1.62 28.30
C PRO A 282 -19.91 -0.44 28.32
N ARG A 283 -21.01 -0.54 27.58
CA ARG A 283 -22.12 0.40 27.76
C ARG A 283 -22.46 0.39 29.26
N PRO A 284 -22.58 1.55 29.92
CA PRO A 284 -23.01 1.55 31.30
C PRO A 284 -24.40 0.88 31.37
N ASP A 285 -24.53 0.00 32.34
CA ASP A 285 -25.75 -0.72 32.64
C ASP A 285 -26.91 0.26 32.83
N ARG A 286 -28.09 -0.07 32.29
CA ARG A 286 -29.29 0.80 32.34
C ARG A 286 -30.00 0.76 33.69
N SER A 287 -29.26 0.49 34.77
CA SER A 287 -29.78 0.23 36.11
C SER A 287 -29.22 1.21 37.16
N THR A 288 -29.02 2.49 36.81
CA THR A 288 -28.81 3.54 37.81
C THR A 288 -29.10 4.92 37.22
N PHE A 289 -30.38 5.27 37.14
CA PHE A 289 -30.82 6.66 37.06
C PHE A 289 -31.43 7.03 38.42
N PRO A 290 -30.98 8.12 39.08
CA PRO A 290 -31.75 8.70 40.17
C PRO A 290 -33.05 9.28 39.61
N ALA A 291 -34.16 9.08 40.33
CA ALA A 291 -35.47 9.57 39.95
C ALA A 291 -35.48 11.10 39.76
N PRO A 292 -36.26 11.63 38.80
CA PRO A 292 -36.37 13.07 38.60
C PRO A 292 -37.14 13.73 39.75
N PRO A 293 -36.82 14.98 40.13
CA PRO A 293 -37.51 15.69 41.20
C PRO A 293 -38.96 16.00 40.81
N THR A 294 -39.85 15.81 41.78
CA THR A 294 -41.28 16.16 41.73
C THR A 294 -41.46 17.67 41.50
N ARG A 295 -42.18 18.03 40.44
CA ARG A 295 -42.62 19.41 40.18
C ARG A 295 -43.75 19.78 41.14
N THR A 296 -43.53 20.78 41.99
CA THR A 296 -44.58 21.55 42.68
C THR A 296 -45.34 22.44 41.69
N PRO A 297 -46.66 22.63 41.83
CA PRO A 297 -47.44 23.45 40.90
C PRO A 297 -47.27 24.94 41.23
N THR A 298 -46.95 25.75 40.22
CA THR A 298 -46.89 27.22 40.33
C THR A 298 -48.16 27.83 39.74
N ALA A 299 -48.74 28.78 40.47
CA ALA A 299 -50.03 29.45 40.24
C ALA A 299 -50.13 30.27 38.92
N PRO A 300 -51.35 30.56 38.42
CA PRO A 300 -51.56 31.17 37.11
C PRO A 300 -51.24 32.68 37.09
N ARG A 301 -50.66 33.16 35.99
CA ARG A 301 -50.40 34.58 35.70
C ARG A 301 -51.58 35.22 34.95
N PRO A 302 -51.85 36.53 35.16
CA PRO A 302 -52.99 37.22 34.56
C PRO A 302 -52.74 37.66 33.11
N SER A 303 -53.85 37.76 32.38
CA SER A 303 -54.02 38.17 30.99
C SER A 303 -53.66 39.63 30.73
N ALA A 304 -52.87 39.89 29.67
CA ALA A 304 -52.61 41.23 29.15
C ALA A 304 -53.11 41.34 27.70
N THR A 305 -54.03 42.27 27.52
CA THR A 305 -54.78 42.69 26.34
C THR A 305 -53.89 43.45 25.35
N SER A 306 -54.07 43.21 24.04
CA SER A 306 -53.50 44.05 22.98
C SER A 306 -54.20 45.40 22.87
N PRO A 307 -53.54 46.42 22.30
CA PRO A 307 -54.24 47.47 21.57
C PRO A 307 -53.86 47.47 20.08
N ARG A 308 -54.88 47.59 19.23
CA ARG A 308 -54.79 48.10 17.86
C ARG A 308 -54.96 49.62 17.90
N SER A 309 -54.06 50.34 17.23
CA SER A 309 -54.32 51.27 16.11
C SER A 309 -53.01 51.94 15.73
#